data_AF-A0A388LT00-F1
#
_entry.id   AF-A0A388LT00-F1
#
_cell.length_a   1.000
_cell.length_b   1.000
_cell.length_c   1.000
_cell.angle_alpha   90.00
_cell.angle_beta   90.00
_cell.angle_gamma   90.00
#
_symmetry.space_group_name_H-M   'P 1'
#
loop_
_entity.id
_entity.type
_entity.pdbx_description
1 polymer ?
#
loop_
_entity_poly.entity_id
_entity_poly.type
_entity_poly.pdbx_seq_one_letter_code
_entity_poly.pdbx_strand_id
1 'polypeptide(L)'
;MLGFAASLLGEAITGKGIIEQLGLETGIPLNESEPLVIFFIVFNVLGAIGALGDRGRFVDDSPSTSVATDGKGWKAILASTPVFGFTKANELFVGRMAQLGFVASILGEVLTGKGALAQLNIETGVPINEIEPLLLFSIIFFLTTALVPGTGRFVEDDE
;
A
#
# COMPACT_ATOMS: atom_id res chain seq x y z
N MET A 1 0.08 -3.18 -0.21
CA MET A 1 0.54 -2.39 0.95
C MET A 1 2.03 -2.57 1.23
N LEU A 2 2.49 -3.76 1.67
CA LEU A 2 3.91 -3.98 2.02
C LEU A 2 4.90 -3.63 0.89
N GLY A 3 4.63 -4.10 -0.34
CA GLY A 3 5.50 -3.80 -1.48
C GLY A 3 5.63 -2.29 -1.76
N PHE A 4 4.53 -1.54 -1.64
CA PHE A 4 4.55 -0.09 -1.83
C PHE A 4 5.36 0.60 -0.74
N ALA A 5 5.07 0.27 0.53
CA ALA A 5 5.80 0.82 1.68
C ALA A 5 7.30 0.51 1.60
N ALA A 6 7.67 -0.70 1.18
CA ALA A 6 9.06 -1.09 0.97
C ALA A 6 9.72 -0.32 -0.18
N SER A 7 9.01 -0.07 -1.29
CA SER A 7 9.56 0.75 -2.39
C SER A 7 9.86 2.18 -1.94
N LEU A 8 8.92 2.79 -1.21
CA LEU A 8 9.05 4.13 -0.66
C LEU A 8 10.21 4.23 0.34
N LEU A 9 10.30 3.27 1.26
CA LEU A 9 11.38 3.22 2.24
C LEU A 9 12.74 2.95 1.59
N GLY A 10 12.79 2.03 0.62
CA GLY A 10 14.00 1.70 -0.11
C GLY A 10 14.56 2.91 -0.85
N GLU A 11 13.70 3.67 -1.55
CA GLU A 11 14.12 4.90 -2.21
C GLU A 11 14.54 5.99 -1.22
N ALA A 12 13.84 6.14 -0.10
CA ALA A 12 14.21 7.11 0.93
C ALA A 12 15.63 6.85 1.48
N ILE A 13 16.02 5.57 1.60
CA ILE A 13 17.32 5.17 2.14
C ILE A 13 18.41 5.21 1.06
N THR A 14 18.11 4.74 -0.14
CA THR A 14 19.11 4.49 -1.20
C THR A 14 19.20 5.61 -2.23
N GLY A 15 18.17 6.46 -2.33
CA GLY A 15 17.99 7.44 -3.40
C GLY A 15 17.62 6.83 -4.75
N LYS A 16 17.35 5.52 -4.81
CA LYS A 16 17.07 4.78 -6.05
C LYS A 16 15.64 4.26 -6.05
N GLY A 17 14.98 4.28 -7.19
CA GLY A 17 13.66 3.66 -7.34
C GLY A 17 13.72 2.13 -7.18
N ILE A 18 12.56 1.49 -7.05
CA ILE A 18 12.48 0.06 -6.75
C ILE A 18 12.85 -0.82 -7.95
N ILE A 19 12.55 -0.38 -9.17
CA ILE A 19 12.89 -1.09 -10.40
C ILE A 19 14.41 -1.05 -10.59
N GLU A 20 15.03 0.10 -10.35
CA GLU A 20 16.50 0.22 -10.36
C GLU A 20 17.16 -0.62 -9.25
N GLN A 21 16.61 -0.64 -8.03
CA GLN A 21 17.11 -1.47 -6.93
C GLN A 21 17.03 -2.98 -7.23
N LEU A 22 16.06 -3.41 -8.04
CA LEU A 22 15.94 -4.78 -8.52
C LEU A 22 16.87 -5.10 -9.70
N GLY A 23 17.65 -4.13 -10.17
CA GLY A 23 18.59 -4.29 -11.29
C GLY A 23 17.90 -4.30 -12.65
N LEU A 24 16.69 -3.77 -12.74
CA LEU A 24 15.92 -3.70 -13.98
C LEU A 24 16.11 -2.35 -14.66
N GLU A 25 15.88 -2.33 -15.98
CA GLU A 25 16.02 -1.13 -16.79
C GLU A 25 14.88 -0.13 -16.54
N THR A 26 15.23 1.16 -16.50
CA THR A 26 14.30 2.27 -16.26
C THR A 26 14.56 3.40 -17.25
N GLY A 27 13.60 4.31 -17.42
CA GLY A 27 13.68 5.38 -18.42
C GLY A 27 13.54 4.90 -19.86
N ILE A 28 12.85 3.77 -20.05
CA ILE A 28 12.64 3.13 -21.35
C ILE A 28 11.15 3.09 -21.70
N PRO A 29 10.80 3.02 -23.00
CA PRO A 29 9.42 2.80 -23.42
C PRO A 29 8.82 1.53 -22.83
N LEU A 30 7.52 1.55 -22.51
CA LEU A 30 6.85 0.41 -21.85
C LEU A 30 6.89 -0.88 -22.69
N ASN A 31 6.92 -0.77 -24.02
CA ASN A 31 7.03 -1.91 -24.93
C ASN A 31 8.42 -2.57 -24.94
N GLU A 32 9.44 -1.90 -24.40
CA GLU A 32 10.81 -2.40 -24.25
C GLU A 32 11.07 -2.90 -22.82
N SER A 33 10.13 -2.65 -21.90
CA SER A 33 10.24 -3.07 -20.50
C SER A 33 10.13 -4.57 -20.33
N GLU A 34 10.69 -5.09 -19.24
CA GLU A 34 10.62 -6.51 -18.94
C GLU A 34 9.16 -7.01 -18.88
N PRO A 35 8.80 -8.08 -19.61
CA PRO A 35 7.42 -8.56 -19.67
C PRO A 35 6.80 -8.91 -18.31
N LEU A 36 7.62 -9.36 -17.36
CA LEU A 36 7.17 -9.65 -15.99
C LEU A 36 6.76 -8.37 -15.23
N VAL A 37 7.42 -7.24 -15.47
CA VAL A 37 7.03 -5.94 -14.90
C VAL A 37 5.68 -5.51 -15.46
N ILE A 38 5.48 -5.64 -16.77
CA ILE A 38 4.19 -5.32 -17.42
C ILE A 38 3.08 -6.23 -16.88
N PHE A 39 3.35 -7.53 -16.77
CA PHE A 39 2.40 -8.48 -16.17
C PHE A 39 2.06 -8.09 -14.73
N PHE A 40 3.07 -7.75 -13.91
CA PHE A 40 2.88 -7.33 -12.53
C PHE A 40 2.01 -6.07 -12.43
N ILE A 41 2.26 -5.08 -13.30
CA ILE A 41 1.44 -3.86 -13.41
C ILE A 41 -0.02 -4.23 -13.72
N VAL A 42 -0.26 -4.99 -14.79
CA VAL A 42 -1.61 -5.38 -15.22
C VAL A 42 -2.32 -6.17 -14.13
N PHE A 43 -1.64 -7.15 -13.53
CA PHE A 43 -2.19 -7.97 -12.46
C PHE A 43 -2.64 -7.12 -11.26
N ASN A 44 -1.82 -6.16 -10.82
CA ASN A 44 -2.17 -5.30 -9.69
C ASN A 44 -3.31 -4.33 -10.03
N VAL A 45 -3.39 -3.82 -11.26
CA VAL A 45 -4.54 -3.00 -11.70
C VAL A 45 -5.82 -3.83 -11.67
N LEU A 46 -5.81 -5.01 -12.27
CA LEU A 46 -6.97 -5.89 -12.30
C LEU A 46 -7.41 -6.31 -10.90
N GLY A 47 -6.46 -6.61 -10.01
CA GLY A 47 -6.74 -6.91 -8.61
C GLY A 47 -7.33 -5.71 -7.86
N ALA A 48 -6.77 -4.51 -8.07
CA ALA A 48 -7.24 -3.29 -7.41
C ALA A 48 -8.68 -2.92 -7.78
N ILE A 49 -9.10 -3.19 -9.02
CA ILE A 49 -10.47 -2.93 -9.47
C ILE A 49 -11.43 -4.12 -9.22
N GLY A 50 -10.97 -5.21 -8.61
CA GLY A 50 -11.78 -6.40 -8.35
C GLY A 50 -12.04 -7.29 -9.58
N ALA A 51 -11.38 -7.03 -10.72
CA ALA A 51 -11.56 -7.80 -11.95
C ALA A 51 -11.00 -9.23 -11.88
N LEU A 52 -10.16 -9.53 -10.89
CA LEU A 52 -9.66 -10.87 -10.60
C LEU A 52 -10.59 -11.69 -9.69
N GLY A 53 -11.74 -11.12 -9.30
CA GLY A 53 -12.72 -11.73 -8.42
C GLY A 53 -12.94 -10.90 -7.15
N ASP A 54 -14.22 -10.66 -6.82
CA ASP A 54 -14.64 -9.91 -5.64
C ASP A 54 -15.89 -10.57 -5.03
N ARG A 55 -15.78 -11.88 -4.74
CA ARG A 55 -16.89 -12.71 -4.24
C ARG A 55 -17.06 -12.56 -2.73
N GLY A 56 -18.29 -12.73 -2.27
CA GLY A 56 -18.65 -12.58 -0.86
C GLY A 56 -18.57 -11.13 -0.39
N ARG A 57 -18.73 -10.93 0.91
CA ARG A 57 -18.73 -9.59 1.51
C ARG A 57 -18.21 -9.60 2.94
N PHE A 58 -17.63 -8.48 3.34
CA PHE A 58 -17.34 -8.24 4.74
C PHE A 58 -18.57 -7.67 5.43
N VAL A 59 -18.91 -8.23 6.59
CA VAL A 59 -19.93 -7.70 7.49
C VAL A 59 -19.28 -7.36 8.82
N ASP A 60 -19.71 -6.25 9.40
CA ASP A 60 -19.25 -5.84 10.71
C ASP A 60 -19.79 -6.81 11.77
N ASP A 61 -18.96 -7.12 12.76
CA ASP A 61 -19.43 -7.82 13.95
C ASP A 61 -20.35 -6.87 14.74
N SER A 62 -21.42 -7.39 15.34
CA SER A 62 -22.31 -6.63 16.22
C SER A 62 -21.49 -5.79 17.20
N PRO A 63 -21.87 -4.53 17.51
CA PRO A 63 -20.98 -3.57 18.14
C PRO A 63 -20.55 -4.08 19.52
N SER A 64 -19.37 -4.70 19.59
CA SER A 64 -18.68 -4.85 20.85
C SER A 64 -18.04 -3.50 21.14
N THR A 65 -18.67 -2.74 22.01
CA THR A 65 -18.05 -1.63 22.74
C THR A 65 -16.90 -2.19 23.58
N SER A 66 -15.81 -2.64 22.96
CA SER A 66 -14.54 -2.86 23.65
C SER A 66 -13.83 -1.51 23.70
N VAL A 67 -14.37 -0.62 24.53
CA VAL A 67 -13.57 0.45 25.13
C VAL A 67 -12.41 -0.25 25.82
N ALA A 68 -11.19 0.09 25.42
CA ALA A 68 -9.95 -0.50 25.91
C ALA A 68 -9.97 -0.58 27.44
N THR A 69 -10.13 -1.78 28.00
CA THR A 69 -9.92 -2.02 29.42
C THR A 69 -8.43 -2.08 29.68
N ASP A 70 -7.93 -1.04 30.34
CA ASP A 70 -6.78 -1.04 31.25
C ASP A 70 -5.68 -2.08 30.95
N GLY A 71 -4.73 -1.71 30.07
CA GLY A 71 -3.54 -2.52 29.80
C GLY A 71 -2.34 -1.63 29.50
N LYS A 72 -1.52 -1.35 30.51
CA LYS A 72 -0.25 -0.60 30.36
C LYS A 72 0.75 -1.42 29.51
N GLY A 73 0.76 -1.19 28.20
CA GLY A 73 1.79 -1.72 27.30
C GLY A 73 1.49 -1.40 25.84
N TRP A 74 2.51 -0.99 25.09
CA TRP A 74 2.50 -0.81 23.64
C TRP A 74 1.91 -2.02 22.87
N LYS A 75 2.13 -3.24 23.36
CA LYS A 75 1.50 -4.47 22.84
C LYS A 75 -0.01 -4.53 23.10
N ALA A 76 -0.48 -4.01 24.23
CA ALA A 76 -1.92 -3.94 24.52
C ALA A 76 -2.58 -2.88 23.63
N ILE A 77 -1.97 -1.72 23.42
CA ILE A 77 -2.50 -0.67 22.52
C ILE A 77 -2.60 -1.16 21.06
N LEU A 78 -1.62 -1.95 20.60
CA LEU A 78 -1.64 -2.58 19.27
C LEU A 78 -2.63 -3.77 19.17
N ALA A 79 -3.04 -4.36 20.31
CA ALA A 79 -3.88 -5.57 20.35
C ALA A 79 -5.34 -5.33 20.79
N SER A 80 -5.62 -4.27 21.57
CA SER A 80 -6.94 -3.99 22.16
C SER A 80 -7.82 -3.08 21.32
N THR A 81 -7.28 -2.55 20.23
CA THR A 81 -7.95 -1.63 19.32
C THR A 81 -7.39 -1.88 17.93
N PRO A 82 -8.22 -2.01 16.88
CA PRO A 82 -7.72 -1.81 15.52
C PRO A 82 -7.03 -0.45 15.56
N VAL A 83 -5.77 -0.36 15.14
CA VAL A 83 -4.91 0.83 15.36
C VAL A 83 -5.57 2.13 14.86
N PHE A 84 -6.59 2.02 13.99
CA PHE A 84 -7.43 3.10 13.47
C PHE A 84 -8.95 2.82 13.49
N GLY A 85 -9.43 1.80 14.21
CA GLY A 85 -10.85 1.37 14.15
C GLY A 85 -11.28 0.81 12.79
N PHE A 86 -10.35 0.31 11.97
CA PHE A 86 -10.64 -0.21 10.63
C PHE A 86 -11.47 -1.49 10.67
N THR A 87 -12.48 -1.55 9.80
CA THR A 87 -13.14 -2.80 9.42
C THR A 87 -12.34 -3.49 8.32
N LYS A 88 -12.61 -4.77 8.07
CA LYS A 88 -12.02 -5.50 6.92
C LYS A 88 -12.32 -4.82 5.58
N ALA A 89 -13.45 -4.14 5.44
CA ALA A 89 -13.78 -3.37 4.24
C ALA A 89 -12.86 -2.15 4.08
N ASN A 90 -12.54 -1.44 5.17
CA ASN A 90 -11.57 -0.34 5.12
C ASN A 90 -10.17 -0.85 4.78
N GLU A 91 -9.75 -1.96 5.38
CA GLU A 91 -8.47 -2.61 5.10
C GLU A 91 -8.34 -2.99 3.61
N LEU A 92 -9.39 -3.60 3.04
CA LEU A 92 -9.46 -3.93 1.61
C LEU A 92 -9.34 -2.68 0.73
N PHE A 93 -10.06 -1.60 1.07
CA PHE A 93 -10.00 -0.35 0.32
C PHE A 93 -8.60 0.27 0.35
N VAL A 94 -7.98 0.36 1.52
CA VAL A 94 -6.60 0.85 1.67
C VAL A 94 -5.61 -0.05 0.92
N GLY A 95 -5.86 -1.36 0.93
CA GLY A 95 -5.13 -2.34 0.12
C GLY A 95 -5.14 -2.01 -1.37
N ARG A 96 -6.33 -1.77 -1.93
CA ARG A 96 -6.54 -1.40 -3.34
C ARG A 96 -5.90 -0.06 -3.67
N MET A 97 -6.02 0.94 -2.80
CA MET A 97 -5.35 2.24 -2.97
C MET A 97 -3.83 2.10 -3.00
N ALA A 98 -3.27 1.25 -2.12
CA ALA A 98 -1.84 0.97 -2.13
C ALA A 98 -1.39 0.21 -3.39
N GLN A 99 -2.24 -0.66 -3.96
CA GLN A 99 -1.94 -1.31 -5.24
C GLN A 99 -1.90 -0.29 -6.39
N LEU A 100 -2.88 0.61 -6.46
CA LEU A 100 -2.92 1.66 -7.48
C LEU A 100 -1.73 2.62 -7.37
N GLY A 101 -1.42 3.08 -6.15
CA GLY A 101 -0.26 3.94 -5.90
C GLY A 101 1.05 3.26 -6.29
N PHE A 102 1.20 1.97 -5.98
CA PHE A 102 2.40 1.21 -6.33
C PHE A 102 2.55 0.99 -7.83
N VAL A 103 1.44 0.68 -8.52
CA VAL A 103 1.45 0.55 -9.97
C VAL A 103 1.80 1.87 -10.63
N ALA A 104 1.19 2.98 -10.18
CA ALA A 104 1.47 4.30 -10.72
C ALA A 104 2.95 4.66 -10.54
N SER A 105 3.53 4.38 -9.36
CA SER A 105 4.94 4.66 -9.11
C SER A 105 5.88 3.79 -9.95
N ILE A 106 5.60 2.49 -10.10
CA ILE A 106 6.40 1.59 -10.96
C ILE A 106 6.32 2.05 -12.42
N LEU A 107 5.11 2.35 -12.91
CA LEU A 107 4.91 2.79 -14.28
C LEU A 107 5.67 4.10 -14.54
N GLY A 108 5.58 5.06 -13.63
CA GLY A 108 6.36 6.29 -13.71
C GLY A 108 7.86 6.04 -13.69
N GLU A 109 8.34 5.10 -12.88
CA GLU A 109 9.77 4.77 -12.80
C GLU A 109 10.28 4.11 -14.09
N VAL A 110 9.53 3.15 -14.63
CA VAL A 110 9.83 2.50 -15.90
C VAL A 110 9.95 3.54 -17.02
N LEU A 111 9.01 4.48 -17.10
CA LEU A 111 8.97 5.47 -18.17
C LEU A 111 9.95 6.62 -18.01
N THR A 112 10.21 7.07 -16.78
CA THR A 112 10.96 8.31 -16.51
C THR A 112 12.35 8.09 -15.91
N GLY A 113 12.63 6.89 -15.41
CA GLY A 113 13.85 6.58 -14.67
C GLY A 113 13.87 7.11 -13.24
N LYS A 114 12.74 7.61 -12.74
CA LYS A 114 12.66 8.25 -11.41
C LYS A 114 11.79 7.44 -10.48
N GLY A 115 12.27 7.15 -9.27
CA GLY A 115 11.49 6.45 -8.26
C GLY A 115 10.23 7.22 -7.80
N ALA A 116 9.44 6.58 -6.95
CA ALA A 116 8.20 7.10 -6.39
C ALA A 116 8.39 8.45 -5.66
N LEU A 117 9.45 8.62 -4.86
CA LEU A 117 9.70 9.86 -4.11
C LEU A 117 10.14 10.99 -5.03
N ALA A 118 11.01 10.68 -5.99
CA ALA A 118 11.40 11.63 -7.00
C ALA A 118 10.19 12.09 -7.84
N GLN A 119 9.27 11.18 -8.19
CA GLN A 119 8.01 11.51 -8.85
C GLN A 119 7.14 12.43 -7.98
N LEU A 120 6.94 12.09 -6.69
CA LEU A 120 6.15 12.92 -5.77
C LEU A 120 6.69 14.34 -5.64
N ASN A 121 8.01 14.51 -5.52
CA ASN A 121 8.65 15.84 -5.50
C ASN A 121 8.34 16.61 -6.80
N ILE A 122 8.53 15.97 -7.96
CA ILE A 122 8.31 16.60 -9.27
C ILE A 122 6.85 17.00 -9.49
N GLU A 123 5.91 16.13 -9.12
CA GLU A 123 4.48 16.33 -9.37
C GLU A 123 3.84 17.32 -8.39
N THR A 124 4.27 17.30 -7.12
CA THR A 124 3.71 18.19 -6.09
C THR A 124 4.45 19.52 -5.99
N GLY A 125 5.70 19.57 -6.44
CA GLY A 125 6.61 20.70 -6.24
C GLY A 125 7.09 20.87 -4.79
N VAL A 126 6.76 19.92 -3.90
CA VAL A 126 7.17 19.98 -2.50
C VAL A 126 8.58 19.39 -2.34
N PRO A 127 9.51 20.13 -1.71
CA PRO A 127 10.85 19.62 -1.43
C PRO A 127 10.83 18.31 -0.63
N ILE A 128 11.75 17.37 -0.94
CA ILE A 128 11.77 16.03 -0.31
C ILE A 128 11.85 16.14 1.23
N ASN A 129 12.64 17.07 1.76
CA ASN A 129 12.78 17.30 3.20
C ASN A 129 11.47 17.72 3.88
N GLU A 130 10.51 18.28 3.14
CA GLU A 130 9.17 18.60 3.63
C GLU A 130 8.19 17.44 3.46
N ILE A 131 8.44 16.56 2.48
CA ILE A 131 7.66 15.32 2.27
C ILE A 131 8.05 14.23 3.28
N GLU A 132 9.29 14.20 3.76
CA GLU A 132 9.83 13.18 4.66
C GLU A 132 8.90 12.80 5.85
N PRO A 133 8.30 13.75 6.60
CA PRO A 133 7.38 13.40 7.68
C PRO A 133 6.10 12.69 7.20
N LEU A 134 5.53 13.17 6.08
CA LEU A 134 4.34 12.58 5.47
C LEU A 134 4.64 11.20 4.87
N LEU A 135 5.83 11.05 4.30
CA LEU A 135 6.34 9.80 3.78
C LEU A 135 6.51 8.77 4.89
N LEU A 136 7.19 9.13 5.97
CA LEU A 136 7.40 8.24 7.11
C LEU A 136 6.07 7.83 7.74
N PHE A 137 5.14 8.78 7.89
CA PHE A 137 3.77 8.49 8.30
C PHE A 137 3.10 7.47 7.36
N SER A 138 3.18 7.69 6.04
CA SER A 138 2.58 6.80 5.05
C SER A 138 3.17 5.38 5.09
N ILE A 139 4.49 5.27 5.22
CA ILE A 139 5.19 3.98 5.36
C ILE A 139 4.71 3.26 6.62
N ILE A 140 4.72 3.93 7.77
CA ILE A 140 4.25 3.33 9.04
C ILE A 140 2.77 2.96 8.94
N PHE A 141 1.95 3.80 8.33
CA PHE A 141 0.53 3.55 8.12
C PHE A 141 0.31 2.29 7.27
N PHE A 142 0.98 2.15 6.12
CA PHE A 142 0.85 0.96 5.28
C PHE A 142 1.42 -0.31 5.93
N LEU A 143 2.51 -0.20 6.71
CA LEU A 143 3.06 -1.34 7.44
C LEU A 143 2.13 -1.80 8.57
N THR A 144 1.57 -0.86 9.34
CA THR A 144 0.66 -1.17 10.44
C THR A 144 -0.65 -1.74 9.93
N THR A 145 -1.25 -1.15 8.90
CA THR A 145 -2.50 -1.64 8.28
C THR A 145 -2.32 -2.98 7.57
N ALA A 146 -1.13 -3.31 7.07
CA ALA A 146 -0.86 -4.61 6.48
C ALA A 146 -0.67 -5.74 7.52
N LEU A 147 -0.33 -5.39 8.77
CA LEU A 147 -0.03 -6.36 9.83
C LEU A 147 -1.15 -6.49 10.85
N VAL A 148 -1.96 -5.44 11.03
CA VAL A 148 -3.06 -5.41 12.00
C VAL A 148 -4.39 -5.60 11.27
N PRO A 149 -5.08 -6.74 11.46
CA PRO A 149 -6.33 -7.01 10.77
C PRO A 149 -7.46 -6.10 11.27
N GLY A 150 -8.33 -5.69 10.35
CA GLY A 150 -9.57 -4.98 10.67
C GLY A 150 -10.65 -5.89 11.31
N THR A 151 -11.63 -5.27 11.95
CA THR A 151 -12.80 -5.95 12.55
C THR A 151 -13.79 -6.43 11.50
N GLY A 152 -14.69 -7.33 11.91
CA GLY A 152 -15.69 -7.93 11.02
C GLY A 152 -15.24 -9.26 10.45
N ARG A 153 -16.17 -9.91 9.75
CA ARG A 153 -16.00 -11.26 9.21
C ARG A 153 -16.41 -11.34 7.75
N PHE A 154 -15.81 -12.28 7.04
CA PHE A 154 -16.19 -12.59 5.67
C PHE A 154 -17.43 -13.49 5.67
N VAL A 155 -18.37 -13.20 4.76
CA VAL A 155 -19.56 -14.00 4.51
C VAL A 155 -19.56 -14.32 3.02
N GLU A 156 -19.67 -15.61 2.71
CA GLU A 156 -19.81 -16.09 1.34
C GLU A 156 -21.18 -15.68 0.78
N ASP A 157 -21.25 -15.46 -0.53
CA ASP A 157 -22.53 -15.26 -1.18
C ASP A 157 -23.31 -16.59 -1.12
N ASP A 158 -24.59 -16.53 -0.77
CA ASP A 158 -25.48 -17.69 -0.88
C ASP A 158 -25.60 -18.06 -2.37
N GLU A 159 -25.44 -19.35 -2.72
CA GLU A 159 -25.58 -19.86 -4.10
C GLU A 159 -26.92 -19.49 -4.77
#